data_AF-A0A1S1T241-F1
#
_entry.id   AF-A0A1S1T241-F1
#
_cell.length_a   1.000
_cell.length_b   1.000
_cell.length_c   1.000
_cell.angle_alpha   90.00
_cell.angle_beta   90.00
_cell.angle_gamma   90.00
#
_symmetry.space_group_name_H-M   'P 1'
#
loop_
_entity.id
_entity.type
_entity.pdbx_description
1 polymer ?
#
loop_
_entity_poly.entity_id
_entity_poly.type
_entity_poly.pdbx_seq_one_letter_code
_entity_poly.pdbx_strand_id
1 'polypeptide(L)'
;MAEKLSITLPTEMADAIKARVEAGLYGSTSEAMRAAVRALLRDEEEHEERLAAIRARVRQSVEDPRPSLTGREVRAHLNSIYSKHQS
;
A
#
# COMPACT_ATOMS: atom_id res chain seq x y z
N MET A 1 12.38 5.39 -23.56
CA MET A 1 12.41 4.45 -24.71
C MET A 1 11.28 3.45 -24.52
N ALA A 2 10.61 3.00 -25.58
CA ALA A 2 9.53 2.01 -25.48
C ALA A 2 10.02 0.66 -25.99
N GLU A 3 9.79 -0.40 -25.20
CA GLU A 3 10.15 -1.78 -25.55
C GLU A 3 8.88 -2.56 -25.89
N LYS A 4 8.95 -3.44 -26.90
CA LYS A 4 7.82 -4.29 -27.30
C LYS A 4 7.92 -5.64 -26.60
N LEU A 5 6.92 -5.94 -25.78
CA LEU A 5 6.80 -7.22 -25.10
C LEU A 5 5.66 -8.05 -25.73
N SER A 6 5.91 -9.34 -25.97
CA SER A 6 4.88 -10.30 -26.36
C SER A 6 4.52 -11.14 -25.14
N ILE A 7 3.27 -11.06 -24.70
CA ILE A 7 2.77 -11.80 -23.53
C ILE A 7 1.56 -12.64 -23.90
N THR A 8 1.44 -13.79 -23.26
CA THR A 8 0.23 -14.61 -23.31
C THR A 8 -0.57 -14.35 -22.04
N LEU A 9 -1.84 -13.97 -22.22
CA LEU A 9 -2.78 -13.77 -21.11
C LEU A 9 -3.78 -14.92 -21.09
N PRO A 10 -4.29 -15.30 -19.91
CA PRO A 10 -5.49 -16.11 -19.80
C PRO A 10 -6.66 -15.49 -20.59
N THR A 11 -7.52 -16.35 -21.14
CA THR A 11 -8.62 -15.92 -22.02
C THR A 11 -9.53 -14.92 -21.32
N GLU A 12 -9.84 -15.14 -20.04
CA GLU A 12 -10.69 -14.25 -19.26
C GLU A 12 -10.10 -12.83 -19.13
N MET A 13 -8.78 -12.71 -18.98
CA MET A 13 -8.10 -11.42 -18.86
C MET A 13 -8.07 -10.71 -20.21
N ALA A 14 -7.78 -11.45 -21.29
CA ALA A 14 -7.79 -10.91 -22.64
C ALA A 14 -9.18 -10.36 -23.01
N ASP A 15 -10.24 -11.09 -22.67
CA ASP A 15 -11.61 -10.67 -22.95
C ASP A 15 -12.04 -9.49 -22.08
N ALA A 16 -11.60 -9.44 -20.82
CA ALA A 16 -11.81 -8.28 -19.95
C ALA A 16 -11.14 -7.00 -20.50
N ILE A 17 -9.97 -7.12 -21.14
CA ILE A 17 -9.28 -6.00 -21.80
C ILE A 17 -10.04 -5.57 -23.05
N LYS A 18 -10.41 -6.52 -23.92
CA LYS A 18 -11.19 -6.24 -25.13
C LYS A 18 -12.50 -5.52 -24.80
N ALA A 19 -13.25 -6.01 -23.81
CA ALA A 19 -14.51 -5.41 -23.39
C ALA A 19 -14.36 -3.93 -22.96
N ARG A 20 -13.24 -3.56 -22.33
CA ARG A 20 -12.95 -2.17 -21.95
C ARG A 20 -12.62 -1.29 -23.15
N VAL A 21 -11.95 -1.85 -24.17
CA VAL A 21 -11.70 -1.17 -25.44
C VAL A 21 -13.01 -0.97 -26.21
N GLU A 22 -13.84 -2.01 -26.32
CA GLU A 22 -15.17 -1.92 -26.95
C GLU A 22 -16.10 -0.93 -26.24
N ALA A 23 -15.99 -0.81 -24.92
CA ALA A 23 -16.70 0.20 -24.13
C ALA A 23 -16.15 1.63 -24.30
N GLY A 24 -15.10 1.83 -25.10
CA GLY A 24 -14.49 3.13 -25.35
C GLY A 24 -13.63 3.68 -24.20
N LEU A 25 -13.32 2.86 -23.18
CA LEU A 25 -12.49 3.29 -22.05
C LEU A 25 -11.01 3.43 -22.42
N TYR A 26 -10.58 2.73 -23.48
CA TYR A 26 -9.22 2.78 -24.01
C TYR A 26 -9.27 2.70 -25.54
N GLY A 27 -8.36 3.40 -26.22
CA GLY A 27 -8.27 3.39 -27.68
C GLY A 27 -7.60 2.14 -28.26
N SER A 28 -6.96 1.32 -27.42
CA SER A 28 -6.37 0.03 -27.84
C SER A 28 -6.13 -0.92 -26.66
N THR A 29 -5.94 -2.21 -26.96
CA THR A 29 -5.52 -3.22 -25.98
C THR A 29 -4.15 -2.88 -25.37
N SER A 30 -3.21 -2.35 -26.17
CA SER A 30 -1.90 -1.92 -25.69
C SER A 30 -1.97 -0.71 -24.74
N GLU A 31 -2.94 0.18 -24.94
CA GLU A 31 -3.18 1.29 -24.01
C GLU A 31 -3.76 0.79 -22.69
N ALA A 32 -4.76 -0.09 -22.74
CA ALA A 32 -5.33 -0.73 -21.57
C ALA A 32 -4.26 -1.50 -20.77
N MET A 33 -3.39 -2.24 -21.44
CA MET A 33 -2.26 -2.94 -20.80
C MET A 33 -1.27 -1.96 -20.15
N ARG A 34 -0.91 -0.87 -20.83
CA ARG A 34 -0.05 0.16 -20.23
C ARG A 34 -0.70 0.81 -19.01
N ALA A 35 -2.02 1.02 -19.03
CA ALA A 35 -2.76 1.55 -17.88
C ALA A 35 -2.76 0.56 -16.70
N ALA A 36 -2.95 -0.74 -16.98
CA ALA A 36 -2.89 -1.79 -15.97
C ALA A 36 -1.50 -1.88 -15.32
N VAL A 37 -0.42 -1.87 -16.11
CA VAL A 37 0.96 -1.87 -15.59
C VAL A 37 1.23 -0.63 -14.74
N ARG A 38 0.78 0.56 -15.17
CA ARG A 38 0.91 1.77 -14.34
C ARG A 38 0.12 1.71 -13.04
N ALA A 39 -1.01 1.01 -13.00
CA ALA A 39 -1.75 0.81 -11.76
C ALA A 39 -1.00 -0.12 -10.83
N LEU A 40 -0.51 -1.25 -11.34
CA LEU A 40 0.29 -2.20 -10.58
C LEU A 40 1.51 -1.54 -9.92
N LEU A 41 2.32 -0.81 -10.70
CA LEU A 41 3.52 -0.16 -10.18
C LEU A 41 3.24 0.87 -9.08
N ARG A 42 2.10 1.58 -9.16
CA ARG A 42 1.68 2.52 -8.11
C ARG A 42 1.26 1.81 -6.84
N ASP A 43 0.46 0.75 -6.96
CA ASP A 43 0.07 -0.07 -5.81
C ASP A 43 1.29 -0.69 -5.12
N GLU A 44 2.28 -1.16 -5.89
CA GLU A 44 3.54 -1.70 -5.36
C GLU A 44 4.36 -0.64 -4.61
N GLU A 45 4.48 0.58 -5.17
CA GLU A 45 5.16 1.71 -4.52
C GLU A 45 4.48 2.09 -3.19
N GLU A 46 3.16 2.28 -3.20
CA GLU A 46 2.38 2.59 -2.00
C GLU A 46 2.51 1.48 -0.93
N HIS A 47 2.53 0.22 -1.36
CA HIS A 47 2.71 -0.91 -0.47
C HIS A 47 4.09 -0.91 0.18
N GLU A 48 5.16 -0.69 -0.61
CA GLU A 48 6.52 -0.63 -0.08
C GLU A 48 6.73 0.55 0.85
N GLU A 49 6.18 1.72 0.55
CA GLU A 49 6.22 2.88 1.44
C GLU A 49 5.53 2.58 2.78
N ARG A 50 4.34 1.97 2.73
CA ARG A 50 3.59 1.56 3.93
C ARG A 50 4.38 0.55 4.75
N LEU A 51 4.97 -0.45 4.11
CA LEU A 51 5.80 -1.44 4.80
C LEU A 51 7.06 -0.80 5.38
N ALA A 52 7.70 0.13 4.67
CA ALA A 52 8.86 0.86 5.16
C ALA A 52 8.53 1.67 6.42
N ALA A 53 7.38 2.35 6.44
CA ALA A 53 6.91 3.08 7.62
C ALA A 53 6.66 2.16 8.82
N ILE A 54 6.06 0.98 8.60
CA ILE A 54 5.86 -0.03 9.66
C ILE A 54 7.21 -0.54 10.17
N ARG A 55 8.12 -0.94 9.27
CA ARG A 55 9.47 -1.41 9.62
C ARG A 55 10.24 -0.37 10.44
N ALA A 56 10.15 0.91 10.06
CA ALA A 56 10.78 2.00 10.79
C ALA A 56 10.22 2.16 12.21
N ARG A 57 8.89 2.10 12.38
CA ARG A 57 8.24 2.17 13.71
C ARG A 57 8.61 1.00 14.60
N VAL A 58 8.66 -0.22 14.04
CA VAL A 58 9.08 -1.41 14.78
C VAL A 58 10.53 -1.27 15.23
N ARG A 59 11.44 -0.88 14.33
CA ARG A 59 12.85 -0.66 14.68
C ARG A 59 12.99 0.39 15.78
N GLN A 60 12.31 1.53 15.66
CA GLN A 60 12.30 2.57 16.69
C GLN A 60 11.84 2.02 18.04
N SER A 61 10.82 1.16 18.06
CA SER A 61 10.32 0.55 19.30
C SER A 61 11.29 -0.47 19.90
N VAL A 62 12.04 -1.21 19.07
CA VAL A 62 13.03 -2.20 19.52
C VAL A 62 14.29 -1.52 20.04
N GLU A 63 14.70 -0.42 19.39
CA GLU A 63 15.87 0.37 19.75
C GLU A 63 15.59 1.39 20.87
N ASP A 64 14.36 1.47 21.37
CA ASP A 64 13.96 2.38 22.42
C ASP A 64 14.65 2.00 23.75
N PRO A 65 15.51 2.87 24.32
CA PRO A 65 16.24 2.57 25.55
C PRO A 65 15.35 2.67 26.80
N ARG A 66 14.10 3.13 26.69
CA ARG A 66 13.18 3.25 27.82
C ARG A 66 12.83 1.86 28.37
N PRO A 67 12.67 1.72 29.70
CA PRO A 67 12.33 0.44 30.30
C PRO A 67 10.92 -0.01 29.88
N SER A 68 10.75 -1.33 29.74
CA SER A 68 9.45 -1.94 29.53
C SER A 68 8.49 -1.60 30.68
N LEU A 69 7.27 -1.21 30.34
CA LEU A 69 6.21 -0.92 31.30
C LEU A 69 5.28 -2.12 31.45
N THR A 70 4.85 -2.38 32.68
CA THR A 70 3.75 -3.29 32.96
C THR A 70 2.41 -2.68 32.52
N GLY A 71 1.42 -3.52 32.24
CA GLY A 71 0.08 -3.03 31.88
C GLY A 71 -0.58 -2.14 32.95
N ARG A 72 -0.18 -2.27 34.22
CA ARG A 72 -0.64 -1.38 35.31
C ARG A 72 -0.02 0.01 35.20
N GLU A 73 1.27 0.10 34.93
CA GLU A 73 1.98 1.38 34.75
C GLU A 73 1.46 2.13 33.52
N VAL A 74 1.21 1.43 32.42
CA VAL A 74 0.60 2.01 31.21
C VAL A 74 -0.77 2.62 31.53
N ARG A 75 -1.65 1.88 32.22
CA ARG A 75 -2.99 2.39 32.61
C ARG A 75 -2.91 3.60 33.53
N ALA A 76 -2.02 3.58 34.53
CA ALA A 76 -1.82 4.70 35.43
C ALA A 76 -1.34 5.95 34.68
N HIS A 77 -0.41 5.77 33.74
CA HIS A 77 0.09 6.87 32.89
C HIS A 77 -1.01 7.46 32.00
N LEU A 78 -1.79 6.61 31.31
CA LEU A 78 -2.90 7.06 30.47
C LEU A 78 -3.95 7.85 31.27
N ASN A 79 -4.34 7.37 32.45
CA ASN A 79 -5.30 8.08 33.33
C ASN A 79 -4.77 9.46 33.76
N SER A 80 -3.46 9.59 33.99
CA SER A 80 -2.83 10.89 34.28
C SER A 80 -2.87 11.84 33.08
N ILE A 81 -2.76 11.33 31.85
CA ILE A 81 -2.89 12.15 30.64
C ILE A 81 -4.34 12.62 30.49
N TYR A 82 -5.32 11.72 30.59
CA TYR A 82 -6.74 12.07 30.45
C TYR A 82 -7.21 13.11 31.47
N SER A 83 -6.78 12.98 32.74
CA SER A 83 -7.13 13.95 33.78
C SER A 83 -6.54 15.35 33.54
N LYS A 84 -5.36 15.46 32.92
CA LYS A 84 -4.73 16.74 32.56
C LYS A 84 -5.44 17.48 31.41
N HIS A 85 -6.15 16.76 30.54
CA HIS A 85 -6.86 17.35 29.41
C HIS A 85 -8.37 17.55 29.65
N GLN A 86 -8.88 17.12 30.82
CA GLN A 86 -10.26 17.36 31.27
C GLN A 86 -10.42 18.62 32.15
N SER A 87 -9.36 19.43 32.31
CA SER A 87 -9.38 20.72 33.01
C SER A 87 -9.38 21.89 32.04
#